data_AF-T0TI55-F1
#
_entry.id   AF-T0TI55-F1
#
_cell.length_a   1.000
_cell.length_b   1.000
_cell.length_c   1.000
_cell.angle_alpha   90.00
_cell.angle_beta   90.00
_cell.angle_gamma   90.00
#
_symmetry.space_group_name_H-M   'P 1'
#
loop_
_entity.id
_entity.type
_entity.pdbx_description
1 polymer ?
#
loop_
_entity_poly.entity_id
_entity_poly.type
_entity_poly.pdbx_seq_one_letter_code
_entity_poly.pdbx_strand_id
1 'polypeptide(L)'
;MAEEMSTYGYIIVKTLITKVEPDAEVKQSMNEINAAQRKRVAAQELANADKIKIVTAAEAEAEKDRLHGVGIAQQRKAIVDGLAESIQELKDANVGMTEEQIMSILLTNQYLDTLNTFAAKGNQTLFLPNHPEGIEDIRTQILSSLKTK
;
A
#
# COMPACT_ATOMS: atom_id res chain seq x y z
N MET A 1 25.09 48.90 -51.00
CA MET A 1 24.08 49.83 -50.45
C MET A 1 24.57 50.66 -49.27
N ALA A 2 25.14 50.09 -48.19
CA ALA A 2 25.65 50.90 -47.08
C ALA A 2 26.84 51.80 -47.46
N GLU A 3 27.69 51.31 -48.36
CA GLU A 3 28.93 51.99 -48.77
C GLU A 3 28.68 53.15 -49.76
N GLU A 4 27.71 53.02 -50.66
CA GLU A 4 27.34 54.06 -51.65
C GLU A 4 26.61 55.25 -51.02
N MET A 5 25.88 55.03 -49.92
CA MET A 5 25.11 56.07 -49.22
C MET A 5 25.98 56.94 -48.29
N SER A 6 27.16 56.45 -47.90
CA SER A 6 28.15 57.19 -47.12
C SER A 6 28.74 58.37 -47.90
N THR A 7 28.95 58.21 -49.22
CA THR A 7 29.46 59.25 -50.13
C THR A 7 28.54 60.47 -50.21
N TYR A 8 27.25 60.30 -49.93
CA TYR A 8 26.25 61.38 -49.92
C TYR A 8 26.01 61.97 -48.52
N GLY A 9 26.83 61.63 -47.52
CA GLY A 9 26.75 62.20 -46.17
C GLY A 9 25.68 61.58 -45.25
N TYR A 10 25.10 60.44 -45.63
CA TYR A 10 24.11 59.72 -44.82
C TYR A 10 24.75 58.55 -44.05
N ILE A 11 24.56 58.51 -42.72
CA ILE A 11 25.02 57.41 -41.86
C ILE A 11 23.85 56.46 -41.58
N ILE A 12 23.94 55.22 -42.06
CA ILE A 12 22.92 54.19 -41.78
C ILE A 12 23.18 53.58 -40.40
N VAL A 13 22.35 53.92 -39.41
CA VAL A 13 22.51 53.46 -38.02
C VAL A 13 22.05 52.01 -37.81
N LYS A 14 21.01 51.57 -38.53
CA LYS A 14 20.53 50.16 -38.53
C LYS A 14 19.56 49.92 -39.69
N THR A 15 19.74 48.84 -40.43
CA THR A 15 18.74 48.40 -41.42
C THR A 15 17.82 47.36 -40.77
N LEU A 16 16.53 47.68 -40.62
CA LEU A 16 15.53 46.69 -40.20
C LEU A 16 15.07 45.89 -41.42
N ILE A 17 15.17 44.57 -41.36
CA ILE A 17 14.55 43.68 -42.34
C ILE A 17 13.04 43.77 -42.10
N THR A 18 12.32 44.40 -43.03
CA THR A 18 10.89 44.73 -42.87
C THR A 18 9.95 43.57 -43.17
N LYS A 19 10.38 42.59 -43.97
CA LYS A 19 9.61 41.36 -44.22
C LYS A 19 10.50 40.28 -44.86
N VAL A 20 10.54 39.10 -44.24
CA VAL A 20 10.98 37.86 -44.88
C VAL A 20 9.74 36.97 -44.89
N GLU A 21 9.09 36.86 -46.04
CA GLU A 21 7.98 35.93 -46.23
C GLU A 21 8.55 34.64 -46.83
N PRO A 22 8.69 33.56 -46.04
CA PRO A 22 8.99 32.25 -46.59
C PRO A 22 7.81 31.77 -47.44
N ASP A 23 8.08 30.86 -48.36
CA ASP A 23 7.07 30.24 -49.20
C ASP A 23 5.92 29.64 -48.35
N ALA A 24 4.69 29.74 -48.86
CA ALA A 24 3.49 29.28 -48.15
C ALA A 24 3.58 27.79 -47.80
N GLU A 25 4.16 26.98 -48.69
CA GLU A 25 4.38 25.54 -48.47
C GLU A 25 5.37 25.30 -47.32
N VAL A 26 6.49 26.03 -47.30
CA VAL A 26 7.51 25.94 -46.25
C VAL A 26 6.96 26.38 -44.89
N LYS A 27 6.14 27.44 -44.86
CA LYS A 27 5.50 27.92 -43.63
C LYS A 27 4.52 26.90 -43.06
N GLN A 28 3.76 26.21 -43.91
CA GLN A 28 2.86 25.15 -43.50
C GLN A 28 3.64 23.95 -42.94
N SER A 29 4.65 23.45 -43.68
CA SER A 29 5.47 22.32 -43.22
C SER A 29 6.22 22.65 -41.92
N MET A 30 6.76 23.86 -41.78
CA MET A 30 7.41 24.28 -40.52
C MET A 30 6.43 24.34 -39.35
N ASN A 31 5.20 24.79 -39.57
CA ASN A 31 4.17 24.80 -38.52
C ASN A 31 3.75 23.38 -38.13
N GLU A 32 3.58 22.49 -39.10
CA GLU A 32 3.23 21.09 -38.86
C GLU A 32 4.35 20.35 -38.09
N ILE A 33 5.62 20.56 -38.48
CA ILE A 33 6.78 19.98 -37.76
C ILE A 33 6.82 20.48 -36.32
N ASN A 34 6.66 21.78 -36.10
CA ASN A 34 6.66 22.34 -34.74
C ASN A 34 5.46 21.86 -33.91
N ALA A 35 4.29 21.74 -34.52
CA ALA A 35 3.10 21.20 -33.86
C ALA A 35 3.29 19.72 -33.49
N ALA A 36 3.83 18.89 -34.40
CA ALA A 36 4.12 17.49 -34.16
C ALA A 36 5.19 17.31 -33.08
N GLN A 37 6.26 18.11 -33.11
CA GLN A 37 7.32 18.07 -32.10
C GLN A 37 6.79 18.46 -30.72
N ARG A 38 5.98 19.53 -30.62
CA ARG A 38 5.33 19.93 -29.36
C ARG A 38 4.37 18.86 -28.86
N LYS A 39 3.55 18.27 -29.74
CA LYS A 39 2.65 17.17 -29.38
C LYS A 39 3.41 15.95 -28.87
N ARG A 40 4.54 15.58 -29.49
CA ARG A 40 5.38 14.47 -29.06
C ARG A 40 5.96 14.71 -27.67
N VAL A 41 6.49 15.91 -27.41
CA VAL A 41 7.01 16.28 -26.09
C VAL A 41 5.87 16.24 -25.06
N ALA A 42 4.72 16.84 -25.35
CA ALA A 42 3.57 16.81 -24.44
C ALA A 42 3.09 15.38 -24.15
N ALA A 43 3.04 14.50 -25.15
CA ALA A 43 2.67 13.11 -24.97
C ALA A 43 3.69 12.32 -24.13
N GLN A 44 4.98 12.59 -24.31
CA GLN A 44 6.04 11.96 -23.52
C GLN A 44 5.97 12.39 -22.05
N GLU A 45 5.77 13.69 -21.80
CA GLU A 45 5.59 14.22 -20.44
C GLU A 45 4.34 13.65 -19.76
N LEU A 46 3.23 13.55 -20.50
CA LEU A 46 2.00 12.95 -19.98
C LEU A 46 2.20 11.46 -19.63
N ALA A 47 2.84 10.69 -20.52
CA ALA A 47 3.14 9.29 -20.27
C ALA A 47 4.08 9.10 -19.06
N ASN A 48 5.05 9.99 -18.88
CA ASN A 48 5.93 9.97 -17.71
C ASN A 48 5.15 10.29 -16.41
N ALA A 49 4.24 11.27 -16.45
CA ALA A 49 3.40 11.61 -15.31
C ALA A 49 2.49 10.43 -14.92
N ASP A 50 1.88 9.76 -15.89
CA ASP A 50 1.05 8.57 -15.65
C ASP A 50 1.87 7.41 -15.06
N LYS A 51 3.08 7.18 -15.58
CA LYS A 51 4.00 6.18 -15.03
C LYS A 51 4.34 6.48 -13.58
N ILE A 52 4.69 7.72 -13.25
CA ILE A 52 5.01 8.13 -11.87
C ILE A 52 3.80 7.88 -10.98
N LYS A 53 2.60 8.30 -11.39
CA LYS A 53 1.38 8.10 -10.61
C LYS A 53 1.11 6.63 -10.31
N ILE A 54 1.26 5.74 -11.30
CA ILE A 54 1.04 4.30 -11.13
C ILE A 54 2.10 3.68 -10.21
N VAL A 55 3.37 4.01 -10.41
CA VAL A 55 4.47 3.47 -9.59
C VAL A 55 4.34 3.93 -8.14
N THR A 56 4.08 5.22 -7.90
CA THR A 56 3.90 5.74 -6.55
C THR A 56 2.68 5.12 -5.86
N ALA A 57 1.58 4.89 -6.58
CA ALA A 57 0.42 4.19 -6.02
C ALA A 57 0.76 2.74 -5.64
N ALA A 58 1.46 2.01 -6.51
CA ALA A 58 1.88 0.64 -6.26
C ALA A 58 2.88 0.54 -5.10
N GLU A 59 3.84 1.45 -5.01
CA GLU A 59 4.79 1.54 -3.90
C GLU A 59 4.08 1.85 -2.57
N ALA A 60 3.12 2.77 -2.58
CA ALA A 60 2.32 3.08 -1.39
C ALA A 60 1.49 1.88 -0.92
N GLU A 61 0.90 1.12 -1.85
CA GLU A 61 0.14 -0.09 -1.52
C GLU A 61 1.05 -1.20 -0.96
N ALA A 62 2.20 -1.45 -1.60
CA ALA A 62 3.18 -2.41 -1.13
C ALA A 62 3.71 -2.05 0.28
N GLU A 63 3.97 -0.76 0.52
CA GLU A 63 4.43 -0.28 1.83
C GLU A 63 3.34 -0.40 2.90
N LYS A 64 2.08 -0.11 2.56
CA LYS A 64 0.93 -0.33 3.46
C LYS A 64 0.83 -1.79 3.88
N ASP A 65 0.92 -2.72 2.94
CA ASP A 65 0.84 -4.16 3.22
C ASP A 65 2.05 -4.65 4.02
N ARG A 66 3.25 -4.12 3.74
CA ARG A 66 4.45 -4.40 4.52
C ARG A 66 4.30 -3.95 5.97
N LEU A 67 3.88 -2.70 6.19
CA LEU A 67 3.66 -2.15 7.54
C LEU A 67 2.58 -2.93 8.30
N HIS A 68 1.49 -3.30 7.62
CA HIS A 68 0.45 -4.14 8.20
C HIS A 68 0.98 -5.52 8.62
N GLY A 69 1.79 -6.16 7.77
CA GLY A 69 2.45 -7.44 8.09
C GLY A 69 3.39 -7.33 9.30
N VAL A 70 4.19 -6.27 9.38
CA VAL A 70 5.05 -6.00 10.53
C VAL A 70 4.22 -5.78 11.79
N GLY A 71 3.12 -5.03 11.71
CA GLY A 71 2.20 -4.80 12.83
C GLY A 71 1.60 -6.11 13.36
N ILE A 72 1.13 -7.00 12.47
CA ILE A 72 0.61 -8.32 12.86
C ILE A 72 1.70 -9.15 13.53
N ALA A 73 2.91 -9.17 12.98
CA ALA A 73 4.02 -9.94 13.56
C ALA A 73 4.39 -9.44 14.96
N GLN A 74 4.45 -8.12 15.15
CA GLN A 74 4.69 -7.50 16.45
C GLN A 74 3.55 -7.78 17.44
N GLN A 75 2.30 -7.69 17.00
CA GLN A 75 1.15 -8.04 17.82
C GLN A 75 1.22 -9.51 18.27
N ARG A 76 1.52 -10.44 17.35
CA ARG A 76 1.69 -11.86 17.70
C ARG A 76 2.81 -12.08 18.71
N LYS A 77 3.94 -11.38 18.58
CA LYS A 77 5.03 -11.43 19.55
C LYS A 77 4.58 -10.96 20.92
N ALA A 78 3.91 -9.80 20.99
CA ALA A 78 3.39 -9.26 22.25
C ALA A 78 2.37 -10.20 22.92
N ILE A 79 1.52 -10.88 22.13
CA ILE A 79 0.58 -11.89 22.65
C ILE A 79 1.33 -13.08 23.26
N VAL A 80 2.36 -13.61 22.59
CA VAL A 80 3.15 -14.73 23.09
C VAL A 80 3.91 -14.35 24.36
N ASP A 81 4.53 -13.16 24.36
CA ASP A 81 5.27 -12.66 25.52
C ASP A 81 4.33 -12.47 26.73
N GLY A 82 3.15 -11.85 26.53
CA GLY A 82 2.15 -11.68 27.59
C GLY A 82 1.53 -12.99 28.07
N LEU A 83 1.38 -13.99 27.18
CA LEU A 83 0.94 -15.33 27.57
C LEU A 83 1.99 -16.03 28.45
N ALA A 84 3.27 -15.91 28.09
CA ALA A 84 4.36 -16.49 28.87
C ALA A 84 4.44 -15.88 30.27
N GLU A 85 4.27 -14.55 30.36
CA GLU A 85 4.17 -13.83 31.64
C GLU A 85 2.96 -14.31 32.45
N SER A 86 1.79 -14.44 31.83
CA SER A 86 0.57 -14.95 32.49
C SER A 86 0.75 -16.38 33.03
N ILE A 87 1.43 -17.26 32.28
CA ILE A 87 1.73 -18.62 32.72
C ILE A 87 2.71 -18.61 33.90
N GLN A 88 3.71 -17.73 33.87
CA GLN A 88 4.69 -17.60 34.95
C GLN A 88 4.04 -17.06 36.23
N GLU A 89 3.17 -16.04 36.13
CA GLU A 89 2.40 -15.54 37.27
C GLU A 89 1.48 -16.62 37.88
N LEU A 90 0.80 -17.41 37.05
CA LEU A 90 -0.04 -18.52 37.53
C LEU A 90 0.76 -19.63 38.22
N LYS A 91 2.00 -19.86 37.77
CA LYS A 91 2.93 -20.81 38.38
C LYS A 91 3.47 -20.29 39.72
N ASP A 92 3.78 -19.00 39.80
CA ASP A 92 4.32 -18.34 40.99
C ASP A 92 3.24 -18.09 42.06
N ALA A 93 1.96 -17.98 41.67
CA ALA A 93 0.80 -17.92 42.56
C ALA A 93 0.53 -19.25 43.33
N ASN A 94 1.42 -20.23 43.22
CA ASN A 94 1.47 -21.43 44.04
C ASN A 94 0.23 -22.35 43.93
N VAL A 95 -0.45 -22.30 42.78
CA VAL A 95 -1.50 -23.26 42.46
C VAL A 95 -0.80 -24.45 41.80
N GLY A 96 -0.85 -25.63 42.43
CA GLY A 96 -0.25 -26.87 41.92
C GLY A 96 -0.95 -27.42 40.66
N MET A 97 -1.29 -26.54 39.72
CA MET A 97 -1.93 -26.89 38.46
C MET A 97 -0.88 -27.39 37.48
N THR A 98 -1.19 -28.48 36.80
CA THR A 98 -0.35 -28.98 35.72
C THR A 98 -0.47 -28.05 34.51
N GLU A 99 0.56 -28.02 33.64
CA GLU A 99 0.55 -27.25 32.40
C GLU A 99 -0.71 -27.55 31.55
N GLU A 100 -1.23 -28.79 31.59
CA GLU A 100 -2.48 -29.18 30.93
C GLU A 100 -3.72 -28.44 31.46
N GLN A 101 -3.80 -28.19 32.77
CA GLN A 101 -4.93 -27.47 33.38
C GLN A 101 -4.89 -25.97 33.07
N ILE A 102 -3.70 -25.37 33.08
CA ILE A 102 -3.50 -23.97 32.68
C ILE A 102 -3.90 -23.79 31.21
N MET A 103 -3.46 -24.68 30.33
CA MET A 103 -3.84 -24.68 28.92
C MET A 103 -5.36 -24.87 28.73
N SER A 104 -6.01 -25.73 29.52
CA SER A 104 -7.46 -25.93 29.46
C SER A 104 -8.24 -24.65 29.85
N ILE A 105 -7.79 -23.94 30.89
CA ILE A 105 -8.42 -22.66 31.30
C ILE A 105 -8.21 -21.60 30.22
N LEU A 106 -7.00 -21.50 29.68
CA LEU A 106 -6.67 -20.55 28.61
C LEU A 106 -7.52 -20.78 27.35
N LEU A 107 -7.64 -22.04 26.91
CA LEU A 107 -8.45 -22.40 25.74
C LEU A 107 -9.93 -22.10 25.96
N THR A 108 -10.43 -22.32 27.19
CA THR A 108 -11.80 -21.97 27.55
C THR A 108 -12.01 -20.46 27.49
N ASN A 109 -11.06 -19.67 27.99
CA ASN A 109 -11.13 -18.21 27.95
C ASN A 109 -11.09 -17.68 26.50
N GLN A 110 -10.18 -18.23 25.67
CA GLN A 110 -10.11 -17.88 24.25
C GLN A 110 -11.40 -18.23 23.49
N TYR A 111 -12.04 -19.35 23.85
CA TYR A 111 -13.35 -19.72 23.32
C TYR A 111 -14.42 -18.68 23.70
N LEU A 112 -14.46 -18.23 24.96
CA LEU A 112 -15.39 -17.19 25.40
C LEU A 112 -15.11 -15.83 24.73
N ASP A 113 -13.85 -15.46 24.55
CA ASP A 113 -13.46 -14.20 23.88
C ASP A 113 -13.81 -14.21 22.39
N THR A 114 -13.66 -15.36 21.72
CA THR A 114 -14.10 -15.51 20.32
C THR A 114 -15.62 -15.40 20.22
N LEU A 115 -16.37 -16.00 21.15
CA LEU A 115 -17.83 -15.83 21.23
C LEU A 115 -18.24 -14.36 21.48
N ASN A 116 -17.57 -13.65 22.39
CA ASN A 116 -17.83 -12.23 22.65
C ASN A 116 -17.53 -11.36 21.43
N THR A 117 -16.40 -11.60 20.76
CA THR A 117 -16.01 -10.88 19.52
C THR A 117 -17.02 -11.13 18.40
N PHE A 118 -17.50 -12.36 18.29
CA PHE A 118 -18.48 -12.77 17.30
C PHE A 118 -19.86 -12.16 17.58
N ALA A 119 -20.28 -12.13 18.85
CA ALA A 119 -21.50 -11.45 19.29
C ALA A 119 -21.43 -9.94 19.02
N ALA A 120 -20.29 -9.29 19.26
CA ALA A 120 -20.09 -7.86 19.02
C ALA A 120 -20.16 -7.48 17.52
N LYS A 121 -19.77 -8.39 16.61
CA LYS A 121 -19.84 -8.16 15.16
C LYS A 121 -21.22 -8.44 14.54
N GLY A 122 -22.18 -8.95 15.32
CA GLY A 122 -23.62 -8.90 15.05
C GLY A 122 -24.18 -9.61 13.81
N ASN A 123 -23.35 -10.23 12.96
CA ASN A 123 -23.78 -10.64 11.61
C ASN A 123 -23.46 -12.10 11.24
N GLN A 124 -23.20 -12.96 12.22
CA GLN A 124 -22.94 -14.38 11.97
C GLN A 124 -23.75 -15.24 12.95
N THR A 125 -24.44 -16.26 12.42
CA THR A 125 -25.22 -17.24 13.20
C THR A 125 -24.31 -18.44 13.46
N LEU A 126 -23.88 -18.61 14.72
CA LEU A 126 -23.05 -19.76 15.12
C LEU A 126 -23.95 -20.90 15.58
N PHE A 127 -23.93 -22.01 14.84
CA PHE A 127 -24.60 -23.25 15.27
C PHE A 127 -23.70 -23.96 16.28
N LEU A 128 -23.99 -23.74 17.56
CA LEU A 128 -23.36 -24.50 18.63
C LEU A 128 -24.04 -25.87 18.73
N PRO A 129 -23.29 -26.98 18.79
CA PRO A 129 -23.87 -28.27 19.09
C PRO A 129 -24.50 -28.21 20.50
N ASN A 130 -25.83 -28.25 20.57
CA ASN A 130 -26.62 -28.14 21.80
C ASN A 130 -26.64 -29.44 22.64
N HIS A 131 -25.64 -30.31 22.46
CA HIS A 131 -25.50 -31.53 23.24
C HIS A 131 -24.35 -31.36 24.24
N PRO A 132 -24.50 -31.77 25.52
CA PRO A 132 -23.44 -31.68 26.53
C PRO A 132 -22.10 -32.29 26.09
N GLU A 133 -22.13 -33.32 25.25
CA GLU A 133 -20.92 -33.94 24.67
C GLU A 133 -20.24 -33.08 23.58
N GLY A 134 -20.93 -32.10 22.98
CA GLY A 134 -20.37 -31.27 21.91
C GLY A 134 -19.18 -30.41 22.35
N ILE A 135 -19.13 -30.04 23.64
CA ILE A 135 -17.98 -29.33 24.22
C ILE A 135 -16.82 -30.30 24.47
N GLU A 136 -17.09 -31.55 24.89
CA GLU A 136 -16.06 -32.59 25.00
C GLU A 136 -15.54 -33.00 23.63
N ASP A 137 -16.37 -33.05 22.60
CA ASP A 137 -15.96 -33.34 21.23
C ASP A 137 -15.04 -32.23 20.69
N ILE A 138 -15.41 -30.96 20.87
CA ILE A 138 -14.55 -29.83 20.48
C ILE A 138 -13.23 -29.88 21.24
N ARG A 139 -13.25 -30.13 22.56
CA ARG A 139 -12.05 -30.26 23.38
C ARG A 139 -11.18 -31.44 22.92
N THR A 140 -11.79 -32.59 22.65
CA THR A 140 -11.10 -33.81 22.19
C THR A 140 -10.52 -33.60 20.80
N GLN A 141 -11.22 -32.90 19.91
CA GLN A 141 -10.76 -32.60 18.57
C GLN A 141 -9.60 -31.60 18.57
N ILE A 142 -9.65 -30.57 19.41
CA ILE A 142 -8.53 -29.63 19.63
C ILE A 142 -7.32 -30.37 20.22
N LEU A 143 -7.51 -31.16 21.28
CA LEU A 143 -6.42 -31.92 21.91
C LEU A 143 -5.82 -32.99 20.98
N SER A 144 -6.64 -33.66 20.17
CA SER A 144 -6.18 -34.64 19.20
C SER A 144 -5.40 -33.97 18.06
N SER A 145 -5.80 -32.77 17.63
CA SER A 145 -5.06 -31.98 16.64
C SER A 145 -3.68 -31.53 17.16
N LEU A 146 -3.57 -31.29 18.47
CA LEU A 146 -2.30 -30.93 19.12
C LEU A 146 -1.41 -32.15 19.40
N LYS A 147 -1.99 -33.33 19.66
CA LYS A 147 -1.28 -34.60 19.87
C LYS A 147 -0.83 -35.28 18.58
N THR A 148 -1.41 -34.93 17.43
CA THR A 148 -0.98 -35.45 16.14
C THR A 148 0.25 -34.70 15.66
N LYS A 149 1.41 -35.05 16.22
CA LYS A 149 2.72 -34.78 15.65
C LYS A 149 3.60 -36.02 15.82
#